data_AF-A0A3E5EEW8-F1
#
_entry.id   AF-A0A3E5EEW8-F1
#
_cell.length_a   1.000
_cell.length_b   1.000
_cell.length_c   1.000
_cell.angle_alpha   90.00
_cell.angle_beta   90.00
_cell.angle_gamma   90.00
#
_symmetry.space_group_name_H-M   'P 1'
#
loop_
_entity.id
_entity.type
_entity.pdbx_description
1 polymer ?
#
loop_
_entity_poly.entity_id
_entity_poly.type
_entity_poly.pdbx_seq_one_letter_code
_entity_poly.pdbx_strand_id
1 'polypeptide(L)'
;MAKGSVRKKGKKWYYRFYVEDASGKMVQKEYAGTESKSETEKLLRKALEDYENKKFVAKADSLTVGELLDMWAEEELKTGTLSNGTVENYLGAIRCIKKHPIADRKLKTVTAEHLQAFLDLLTFGGEFPDGKVRKGYSKDYIHSFSAVLQQSFRFAVFPKQLISFNPMQYIKLKRQAEEVDLFSDDEVEEGTQPISHEDYERLIKYLEKKNPPAILPIQIAYYAGLRIGETCGLTWQDINLE
;
A
#
# COMPACT_ATOMS: atom_id res chain seq x y z
N MET A 1 16.51 -6.16 26.87
CA MET A 1 17.22 -7.46 26.94
C MET A 1 16.58 -8.31 28.04
N ALA A 2 15.92 -9.40 27.67
CA ALA A 2 15.31 -10.32 28.63
C ALA A 2 16.39 -10.93 29.54
N LYS A 3 16.27 -10.70 30.86
CA LYS A 3 17.21 -11.25 31.86
C LYS A 3 16.87 -12.71 32.13
N GLY A 4 17.58 -13.63 31.48
CA GLY A 4 17.57 -15.05 31.82
C GLY A 4 18.62 -15.40 32.89
N SER A 5 18.39 -16.45 33.67
CA SER A 5 19.41 -16.97 34.60
C SER A 5 19.45 -18.50 34.60
N VAL A 6 20.64 -19.03 34.87
CA VAL A 6 20.90 -20.47 34.97
C VAL A 6 21.22 -20.83 36.42
N ARG A 7 20.62 -21.90 36.93
CA ARG A 7 20.81 -22.40 38.30
C ARG A 7 21.09 -23.89 38.29
N LYS A 8 22.07 -24.32 39.10
CA LYS A 8 22.37 -25.75 39.31
C LYS A 8 21.44 -26.32 40.38
N LYS A 9 20.81 -27.46 40.10
CA LYS A 9 19.96 -28.20 41.05
C LYS A 9 20.30 -29.68 40.96
N GLY A 10 21.09 -30.18 41.91
CA GLY A 10 21.65 -31.54 41.87
C GLY A 10 22.68 -31.72 40.75
N LYS A 11 22.52 -32.76 39.92
CA LYS A 11 23.40 -33.06 38.78
C LYS A 11 23.08 -32.26 37.51
N LYS A 12 21.92 -31.59 37.44
CA LYS A 12 21.45 -30.88 36.23
C LYS A 12 21.40 -29.37 36.44
N TRP A 13 21.58 -28.64 35.35
CA TRP A 13 21.35 -27.20 35.26
C TRP A 13 19.93 -26.94 34.77
N TYR A 14 19.35 -25.87 35.28
CA TYR A 14 18.02 -25.38 34.92
C TYR A 14 18.17 -23.95 34.45
N TYR A 15 17.37 -23.56 33.46
CA TYR A 15 17.31 -22.18 33.00
C TYR A 15 15.93 -21.60 33.26
N ARG A 16 15.89 -20.33 33.61
CA ARG A 16 14.65 -19.60 33.83
C ARG A 16 14.69 -18.24 33.15
N PHE A 17 13.56 -17.86 32.58
CA PHE A 17 13.38 -16.56 31.94
C PHE A 17 11.97 -16.04 32.20
N TYR A 18 11.81 -14.73 32.08
CA TYR A 18 10.53 -14.06 32.25
C TYR A 18 9.73 -14.15 30.95
N VAL A 19 8.46 -14.50 31.11
CA VAL A 19 7.49 -14.70 30.03
C VAL A 19 6.28 -13.86 30.38
N GLU A 20 5.71 -13.15 29.42
CA GLU A 20 4.53 -12.32 29.64
C GLU A 20 3.30 -13.22 29.52
N ASP A 21 2.47 -13.20 30.56
CA ASP A 21 1.20 -13.92 30.58
C ASP A 21 0.12 -13.17 29.77
N ALA A 22 -1.02 -13.80 29.49
CA ALA A 22 -2.13 -13.22 28.71
C ALA A 22 -2.66 -11.88 29.27
N SER A 23 -2.37 -11.57 30.54
CA SER A 23 -2.71 -10.34 31.26
C SER A 23 -1.64 -9.24 31.20
N GLY A 24 -0.51 -9.46 30.51
CA GLY A 24 0.61 -8.50 30.44
C GLY A 24 1.58 -8.58 31.63
N LYS A 25 1.35 -9.48 32.59
CA LYS A 25 2.22 -9.66 33.76
C LYS A 25 3.41 -10.56 33.43
N MET A 26 4.61 -10.16 33.86
CA MET A 26 5.82 -10.97 33.73
C MET A 26 5.81 -12.13 34.74
N VAL A 27 5.74 -13.36 34.24
CA VAL A 27 5.80 -14.60 35.01
C VAL A 27 7.11 -15.32 34.71
N GLN A 28 7.83 -15.75 35.74
CA GLN A 28 9.07 -16.50 35.57
C GLN A 28 8.77 -17.98 35.32
N LYS A 29 9.21 -18.52 34.17
CA LYS A 29 9.13 -19.97 33.89
C LYS A 29 10.51 -20.60 33.97
N GLU A 30 10.58 -21.77 34.60
CA GLU A 30 11.80 -22.57 34.78
C GLU A 30 11.71 -23.84 33.94
N TYR A 31 12.78 -24.18 33.22
CA TYR A 31 12.88 -25.35 32.36
C TYR A 31 14.15 -26.14 32.69
N ALA A 32 14.08 -27.46 32.50
CA ALA A 32 15.23 -28.34 32.69
C ALA A 32 16.24 -28.15 31.54
N GLY A 33 17.52 -27.98 31.90
CA GLY A 33 18.65 -27.94 30.99
C GLY A 33 19.45 -29.24 31.01
N THR A 34 20.76 -29.15 30.78
CA THR A 34 21.67 -30.30 30.72
C THR A 34 22.60 -30.35 31.94
N GLU A 35 23.51 -31.33 32.00
CA GLU A 35 24.52 -31.42 33.07
C GLU A 35 25.66 -30.39 32.88
N SER A 36 25.72 -29.73 31.72
CA SER A 36 26.68 -28.69 31.39
C SER A 36 26.07 -27.29 31.49
N LYS A 37 26.78 -26.37 32.16
CA LYS A 37 26.40 -24.96 32.27
C LYS A 37 26.35 -24.28 30.90
N SER A 38 27.36 -24.53 30.06
CA SER A 38 27.51 -23.88 28.75
C SER A 38 26.41 -24.29 27.75
N GLU A 39 26.06 -25.58 27.74
CA GLU A 39 24.94 -26.06 26.91
C GLU A 39 23.60 -25.50 27.38
N THR A 40 23.42 -25.39 28.69
CA THR A 40 22.19 -24.82 29.26
C THR A 40 22.07 -23.32 28.98
N GLU A 41 23.18 -22.58 28.92
CA GLU A 41 23.19 -21.18 28.47
C GLU A 41 22.85 -21.04 26.98
N LYS A 42 23.32 -21.96 26.12
CA LYS A 42 22.92 -22.00 24.71
C LYS A 42 21.41 -22.30 24.55
N LEU A 43 20.88 -23.24 25.32
CA LEU A 43 19.45 -23.54 25.37
C LEU A 43 18.64 -22.33 25.85
N LEU A 44 19.13 -21.61 26.86
CA LEU A 44 18.50 -20.37 27.33
C LEU A 44 18.48 -19.29 26.24
N ARG A 45 19.58 -19.06 25.52
CA ARG A 45 19.60 -18.10 24.40
C ARG A 45 18.62 -18.49 23.30
N LYS A 46 18.64 -19.75 22.88
CA LYS A 46 17.71 -20.27 21.86
C LYS A 46 16.25 -20.15 22.31
N ALA A 47 15.96 -20.43 23.58
CA ALA A 47 14.62 -20.27 24.14
C ALA A 47 14.18 -18.80 24.23
N LEU A 48 15.10 -17.86 24.48
CA LEU A 48 14.83 -16.43 24.46
C LEU A 48 14.58 -15.91 23.04
N GLU A 49 15.40 -16.31 22.07
CA GLU A 49 15.18 -16.02 20.64
C GLU A 49 13.85 -16.61 20.17
N ASP A 50 13.57 -17.88 20.47
CA ASP A 50 12.30 -18.53 20.15
C ASP A 50 11.12 -17.82 20.82
N TYR A 51 11.29 -17.30 22.03
CA TYR A 51 10.23 -16.58 22.74
C TYR A 51 9.98 -15.18 22.16
N GLU A 52 11.03 -14.41 21.89
CA GLU A 52 10.92 -13.11 21.21
C GLU A 52 10.30 -13.32 19.82
N ASN A 53 10.80 -14.28 19.04
CA ASN A 53 10.22 -14.67 17.75
C ASN A 53 8.75 -15.10 17.90
N LYS A 54 8.40 -15.97 18.86
CA LYS A 54 7.01 -16.43 19.07
C LYS A 54 6.06 -15.32 19.51
N LYS A 55 6.53 -14.32 20.27
CA LYS A 55 5.71 -13.20 20.73
C LYS A 55 5.37 -12.22 19.59
N PHE A 56 6.30 -12.01 18.66
CA PHE A 56 6.03 -11.33 17.39
C PHE A 56 5.14 -12.17 16.46
N VAL A 57 5.40 -13.48 16.39
CA VAL A 57 4.71 -14.44 15.51
C VAL A 57 3.24 -14.66 15.90
N ALA A 58 2.90 -14.73 17.19
CA ALA A 58 1.56 -15.08 17.67
C ALA A 58 0.50 -13.99 17.42
N LYS A 59 0.88 -12.70 17.40
CA LYS A 59 -0.04 -11.61 16.99
C LYS A 59 -0.18 -11.49 15.47
N ALA A 60 0.81 -11.95 14.70
CA ALA A 60 0.84 -11.88 13.24
C ALA A 60 0.28 -13.14 12.54
N ASP A 61 0.00 -14.23 13.24
CA ASP A 61 -0.44 -15.51 12.63
C ASP A 61 -1.87 -15.51 12.07
N SER A 62 -2.70 -14.53 12.46
CA SER A 62 -4.07 -14.38 11.98
C SER A 62 -4.25 -13.23 11.00
N LEU A 63 -3.33 -12.27 10.93
CA LEU A 63 -3.51 -11.04 10.16
C LEU A 63 -3.44 -11.32 8.65
N THR A 64 -4.43 -10.79 7.95
CA THR A 64 -4.60 -10.85 6.51
C THR A 64 -4.10 -9.57 5.84
N VAL A 65 -3.94 -9.60 4.50
CA VAL A 65 -3.59 -8.39 3.73
C VAL A 65 -4.70 -7.34 3.83
N GLY A 66 -5.96 -7.76 3.81
CA GLY A 66 -7.11 -6.85 3.93
C GLY A 66 -7.09 -6.08 5.25
N GLU A 67 -6.82 -6.77 6.36
CA GLU A 67 -6.70 -6.12 7.68
C GLU A 67 -5.48 -5.20 7.77
N LEU A 68 -4.36 -5.57 7.14
CA LEU A 68 -3.20 -4.68 7.05
C LEU A 68 -3.55 -3.38 6.30
N LEU A 69 -4.29 -3.48 5.20
CA LEU A 69 -4.71 -2.32 4.43
C LEU A 69 -5.65 -1.41 5.24
N ASP A 70 -6.56 -1.99 6.01
CA ASP A 70 -7.44 -1.22 6.90
C ASP A 70 -6.64 -0.51 8.01
N MET A 71 -5.68 -1.20 8.62
CA MET A 71 -4.81 -0.61 9.65
C MET A 71 -3.95 0.52 9.08
N TRP A 72 -3.34 0.31 7.92
CA TRP A 72 -2.55 1.35 7.25
C TRP A 72 -3.42 2.54 6.83
N ALA A 73 -4.64 2.28 6.35
CA ALA A 73 -5.57 3.33 5.96
C ALA A 73 -5.94 4.24 7.14
N GLU A 74 -6.19 3.66 8.31
CA GLU A 74 -6.59 4.42 9.49
C GLU A 74 -5.42 5.15 10.14
N GLU A 75 -4.28 4.46 10.29
CA GLU A 75 -3.19 4.95 11.13
C GLU A 75 -2.17 5.83 10.40
N GLU A 76 -2.02 5.66 9.08
CA GLU A 76 -1.02 6.40 8.27
C GLU A 76 -1.66 7.20 7.16
N LEU A 77 -2.62 6.61 6.42
CA LEU A 77 -3.17 7.27 5.24
C LEU A 77 -4.06 8.47 5.60
N LYS A 78 -4.97 8.30 6.56
CA LYS A 78 -5.90 9.37 6.98
C LYS A 78 -5.27 10.42 7.88
N THR A 79 -4.26 10.04 8.65
CA THR A 79 -3.53 10.92 9.58
C THR A 79 -2.33 11.61 8.93
N GLY A 80 -1.95 11.16 7.72
CA GLY A 80 -0.80 11.65 6.99
C GLY A 80 -1.00 13.04 6.37
N THR A 81 0.05 13.49 5.68
CA THR A 81 0.12 14.80 5.01
C THR A 81 -0.32 14.77 3.55
N LEU A 82 -0.88 13.65 3.09
CA LEU A 82 -1.33 13.48 1.71
C LEU A 82 -2.55 14.35 1.44
N SER A 83 -2.67 14.83 0.19
CA SER A 83 -3.84 15.58 -0.23
C SER A 83 -5.10 14.71 -0.21
N ASN A 84 -6.26 15.32 0.07
CA ASN A 84 -7.54 14.59 0.15
C ASN A 84 -7.82 13.77 -1.12
N GLY A 85 -7.51 14.30 -2.30
CA GLY A 85 -7.67 13.57 -3.57
C GLY A 85 -6.77 12.32 -3.65
N THR A 86 -5.56 12.38 -3.11
CA THR A 86 -4.65 11.21 -3.05
C THR A 86 -5.17 10.18 -2.06
N VAL A 87 -5.66 10.62 -0.90
CA VAL A 87 -6.29 9.75 0.11
C VAL A 87 -7.50 9.04 -0.48
N GLU A 88 -8.39 9.76 -1.16
CA GLU A 88 -9.57 9.17 -1.83
C GLU A 88 -9.19 8.15 -2.90
N ASN A 89 -8.19 8.46 -3.73
CA ASN A 89 -7.68 7.53 -4.74
C ASN A 89 -7.13 6.24 -4.10
N TYR A 90 -6.32 6.37 -3.04
CA TYR A 90 -5.77 5.22 -2.33
C TYR A 90 -6.85 4.40 -1.61
N LEU A 91 -7.84 5.04 -0.99
CA LEU A 91 -9.01 4.36 -0.43
C LEU A 91 -9.81 3.62 -1.51
N GLY A 92 -9.91 4.20 -2.72
CA GLY A 92 -10.48 3.53 -3.89
C GLY A 92 -9.71 2.27 -4.28
N ALA A 93 -8.39 2.37 -4.39
CA ALA A 93 -7.52 1.22 -4.67
C ALA A 93 -7.64 0.13 -3.58
N ILE A 94 -7.65 0.51 -2.29
CA ILE A 94 -7.86 -0.42 -1.17
C ILE A 94 -9.18 -1.18 -1.31
N ARG A 95 -10.29 -0.48 -1.58
CA ARG A 95 -11.60 -1.12 -1.80
C ARG A 95 -11.56 -2.14 -2.94
N CYS A 96 -10.82 -1.88 -3.99
CA CYS A 96 -10.64 -2.79 -5.11
C CYS A 96 -9.78 -4.00 -4.74
N ILE A 97 -8.66 -3.79 -4.03
CA ILE A 97 -7.79 -4.88 -3.55
C ILE A 97 -8.56 -5.81 -2.61
N LYS A 98 -9.38 -5.25 -1.70
CA LYS A 98 -10.18 -6.03 -0.74
C LYS A 98 -11.24 -6.94 -1.39
N LYS A 99 -11.62 -6.69 -2.63
CA LYS A 99 -12.52 -7.59 -3.39
C LYS A 99 -11.81 -8.78 -4.01
N HIS A 100 -10.48 -8.78 -4.01
CA HIS A 100 -9.66 -9.84 -4.59
C HIS A 100 -9.20 -10.82 -3.49
N PRO A 101 -9.11 -12.13 -3.76
CA PRO A 101 -8.67 -13.15 -2.79
C PRO A 101 -7.28 -12.94 -2.20
N ILE A 102 -6.49 -12.01 -2.76
CA ILE A 102 -5.21 -11.60 -2.18
C ILE A 102 -5.42 -10.96 -0.79
N ALA A 103 -6.55 -10.29 -0.59
CA ALA A 103 -6.89 -9.62 0.67
C ALA A 103 -7.07 -10.63 1.82
N ASP A 104 -7.65 -11.79 1.55
CA ASP A 104 -7.91 -12.83 2.56
C ASP A 104 -6.67 -13.66 2.91
N ARG A 105 -5.58 -13.51 2.14
CA ARG A 105 -4.34 -14.23 2.42
C ARG A 105 -3.66 -13.68 3.66
N LYS A 106 -3.10 -14.60 4.45
CA LYS A 106 -2.31 -14.26 5.64
C LYS A 106 -1.01 -13.58 5.25
N LEU A 107 -0.62 -12.54 6.00
CA LEU A 107 0.59 -11.76 5.73
C LEU A 107 1.86 -12.62 5.61
N LYS A 108 1.99 -13.68 6.41
CA LYS A 108 3.15 -14.60 6.38
C LYS A 108 3.21 -15.50 5.16
N THR A 109 2.07 -15.73 4.51
CA THR A 109 1.95 -16.62 3.35
C THR A 109 1.99 -15.86 2.03
N VAL A 110 1.89 -14.54 2.09
CA VAL A 110 1.97 -13.68 0.91
C VAL A 110 3.40 -13.67 0.42
N THR A 111 3.56 -13.87 -0.89
CA THR A 111 4.85 -13.91 -1.57
C THR A 111 4.84 -12.85 -2.67
N ALA A 112 6.02 -12.48 -3.15
CA ALA A 112 6.15 -11.57 -4.29
C ALA A 112 5.41 -12.10 -5.53
N GLU A 113 5.37 -13.41 -5.73
CA GLU A 113 4.67 -14.06 -6.85
C GLU A 113 3.15 -13.83 -6.79
N HIS A 114 2.53 -13.98 -5.61
CA HIS A 114 1.11 -13.71 -5.44
C HIS A 114 0.74 -12.25 -5.77
N LEU A 115 1.59 -11.31 -5.36
CA LEU A 115 1.39 -9.88 -5.58
C LEU A 115 1.68 -9.49 -7.05
N GLN A 116 2.69 -10.10 -7.67
CA GLN A 116 2.98 -9.91 -9.09
C GLN A 116 1.82 -10.42 -9.95
N ALA A 117 1.30 -11.62 -9.66
CA ALA A 117 0.14 -12.18 -10.38
C ALA A 117 -1.10 -11.28 -10.24
N PHE A 118 -1.32 -10.71 -9.06
CA PHE A 118 -2.39 -9.74 -8.84
C PHE A 118 -2.21 -8.48 -9.69
N LEU A 119 -1.02 -7.87 -9.69
CA LEU A 119 -0.76 -6.66 -10.49
C LEU A 119 -0.77 -6.94 -11.99
N ASP A 120 -0.31 -8.11 -12.42
CA ASP A 120 -0.39 -8.54 -13.81
C ASP A 120 -1.86 -8.71 -14.25
N LEU A 121 -2.72 -9.30 -13.42
CA LEU A 121 -4.18 -9.38 -13.68
C LEU A 121 -4.80 -7.98 -13.82
N LEU A 122 -4.42 -7.04 -12.94
CA LEU A 122 -4.89 -5.65 -13.05
C LEU A 122 -4.36 -4.95 -14.31
N THR A 123 -3.15 -5.30 -14.76
CA THR A 123 -2.48 -4.67 -15.90
C THR A 123 -3.03 -5.16 -17.22
N PHE A 124 -3.11 -6.48 -17.41
CA PHE A 124 -3.51 -7.07 -18.69
C PHE A 124 -5.01 -7.31 -18.79
N GLY A 125 -5.71 -7.26 -17.65
CA GLY A 125 -7.08 -7.75 -17.57
C GLY A 125 -7.13 -9.27 -17.63
N GLY A 126 -8.34 -9.81 -17.62
CA GLY A 126 -8.57 -11.24 -17.60
C GLY A 126 -9.82 -11.60 -16.82
N GLU A 127 -9.94 -12.88 -16.49
CA GLU A 127 -11.01 -13.37 -15.63
C GLU A 127 -10.69 -13.05 -14.17
N PHE A 128 -11.54 -12.21 -13.58
CA PHE A 128 -11.43 -11.88 -12.17
C PHE A 128 -12.03 -13.02 -11.32
N PRO A 129 -11.66 -13.10 -10.03
CA PRO A 129 -12.17 -14.12 -9.11
C PRO A 129 -13.70 -14.16 -8.95
N ASP A 130 -14.41 -13.14 -9.42
CA ASP A 130 -15.88 -13.10 -9.49
C ASP A 130 -16.46 -13.71 -10.79
N GLY A 131 -15.62 -14.35 -11.61
CA GLY A 131 -15.96 -14.95 -12.90
C GLY A 131 -16.18 -13.94 -14.02
N LYS A 132 -15.89 -12.65 -13.80
CA LYS A 132 -16.10 -11.59 -14.79
C LYS A 132 -14.81 -11.28 -15.52
N VAL A 133 -14.87 -11.28 -16.85
CA VAL A 133 -13.77 -10.81 -17.67
C VAL A 133 -13.78 -9.28 -17.70
N ARG A 134 -12.64 -8.66 -17.37
CA ARG A 134 -12.49 -7.20 -17.43
C ARG A 134 -11.21 -6.84 -18.18
N LYS A 135 -11.22 -5.67 -18.82
CA LYS A 135 -10.03 -5.07 -19.43
C LYS A 135 -9.03 -4.63 -18.34
N GLY A 136 -7.77 -4.54 -18.73
CA GLY A 136 -6.71 -3.96 -17.90
C GLY A 136 -7.02 -2.52 -17.51
N TYR A 137 -6.53 -2.13 -16.34
CA TYR A 137 -6.66 -0.77 -15.84
C TYR A 137 -5.63 0.16 -16.50
N SER A 138 -5.88 1.48 -16.42
CA SER A 138 -4.91 2.47 -16.86
C SER A 138 -3.62 2.41 -16.04
N LYS A 139 -2.51 2.84 -16.66
CA LYS A 139 -1.19 2.92 -16.03
C LYS A 139 -1.21 3.67 -14.69
N ASP A 140 -1.87 4.83 -14.65
CA ASP A 140 -1.95 5.66 -13.44
C ASP A 140 -2.72 4.96 -12.31
N TYR A 141 -3.75 4.22 -12.68
CA TYR A 141 -4.51 3.49 -11.68
C TYR A 141 -3.70 2.31 -11.13
N ILE A 142 -2.99 1.57 -12.00
CA ILE A 142 -2.03 0.51 -11.59
C ILE A 142 -0.94 1.07 -10.66
N HIS A 143 -0.40 2.26 -10.95
CA HIS A 143 0.56 2.93 -10.07
C HIS A 143 -0.03 3.19 -8.68
N SER A 144 -1.30 3.56 -8.60
CA SER A 144 -2.00 3.76 -7.33
C SER A 144 -2.08 2.45 -6.52
N PHE A 145 -2.38 1.32 -7.16
CA PHE A 145 -2.35 0.00 -6.50
C PHE A 145 -0.96 -0.35 -5.99
N SER A 146 0.07 -0.17 -6.82
CA SER A 146 1.47 -0.44 -6.45
C SER A 146 1.90 0.41 -5.26
N ALA A 147 1.57 1.71 -5.27
CA ALA A 147 1.92 2.63 -4.20
C ALA A 147 1.24 2.26 -2.87
N VAL A 148 -0.04 1.88 -2.91
CA VAL A 148 -0.78 1.40 -1.72
C VAL A 148 -0.16 0.13 -1.15
N LEU A 149 0.10 -0.87 -1.99
CA LEU A 149 0.69 -2.12 -1.53
C LEU A 149 2.10 -1.90 -0.99
N GLN A 150 2.94 -1.13 -1.68
CA GLN A 150 4.31 -0.89 -1.24
C GLN A 150 4.37 -0.15 0.10
N GLN A 151 3.51 0.85 0.30
CA GLN A 151 3.44 1.60 1.56
C GLN A 151 2.85 0.79 2.71
N SER A 152 1.76 0.06 2.47
CA SER A 152 1.14 -0.80 3.48
C SER A 152 2.06 -1.94 3.93
N PHE A 153 2.76 -2.60 3.01
CA PHE A 153 3.76 -3.62 3.39
C PHE A 153 5.01 -3.01 4.04
N ARG A 154 5.38 -1.77 3.69
CA ARG A 154 6.44 -1.06 4.41
C ARG A 154 6.03 -0.80 5.86
N PHE A 155 4.81 -0.31 6.08
CA PHE A 155 4.20 -0.14 7.41
C PHE A 155 4.13 -1.44 8.20
N ALA A 156 3.81 -2.56 7.53
CA ALA A 156 3.82 -3.89 8.13
C ALA A 156 5.21 -4.33 8.62
N VAL A 157 6.28 -4.00 7.88
CA VAL A 157 7.67 -4.24 8.31
C VAL A 157 8.03 -3.30 9.46
N PHE A 158 7.81 -2.00 9.27
CA PHE A 158 8.06 -0.98 10.27
C PHE A 158 7.09 0.19 10.08
N PRO A 159 6.39 0.65 11.14
CA PRO A 159 6.66 0.42 12.56
C PRO A 159 6.04 -0.86 13.15
N LYS A 160 5.14 -1.55 12.44
CA LYS A 160 4.32 -2.60 13.08
C LYS A 160 5.05 -3.93 13.33
N GLN A 161 6.15 -4.20 12.62
CA GLN A 161 6.95 -5.42 12.78
C GLN A 161 6.14 -6.72 12.68
N LEU A 162 5.10 -6.72 11.83
CA LEU A 162 4.23 -7.87 11.56
C LEU A 162 4.89 -8.89 10.63
N ILE A 163 5.76 -8.40 9.75
CA ILE A 163 6.55 -9.19 8.80
C ILE A 163 8.00 -8.72 8.83
N SER A 164 8.94 -9.62 8.54
CA SER A 164 10.37 -9.31 8.53
C SER A 164 10.85 -8.69 7.22
N PHE A 165 10.14 -8.94 6.13
CA PHE A 165 10.54 -8.57 4.77
C PHE A 165 9.34 -8.04 3.99
N ASN A 166 9.57 -7.03 3.14
CA ASN A 166 8.52 -6.45 2.31
C ASN A 166 8.39 -7.23 0.98
N PRO A 167 7.30 -8.00 0.76
CA PRO A 167 7.12 -8.79 -0.46
C PRO A 167 6.97 -7.93 -1.73
N MET A 168 6.68 -6.63 -1.61
CA MET A 168 6.61 -5.68 -2.74
C MET A 168 7.99 -5.18 -3.21
N GLN A 169 9.08 -5.45 -2.49
CA GLN A 169 10.38 -4.81 -2.75
C GLN A 169 10.94 -5.06 -4.16
N TYR A 170 10.69 -6.23 -4.75
CA TYR A 170 11.24 -6.63 -6.04
C TYR A 170 10.20 -6.79 -7.14
N ILE A 171 8.98 -6.33 -6.90
CA ILE A 171 7.90 -6.43 -7.88
C ILE A 171 8.13 -5.41 -8.99
N LYS A 172 7.97 -5.87 -10.23
CA LYS A 172 8.11 -5.03 -11.41
C LYS A 172 6.75 -4.84 -12.05
N LEU A 173 6.32 -3.59 -12.16
CA LEU A 173 5.12 -3.27 -12.93
C LEU A 173 5.41 -3.52 -14.41
N LYS A 174 4.72 -4.51 -14.96
CA LYS A 174 4.73 -4.76 -16.40
C LYS A 174 3.87 -3.69 -17.08
N ARG A 175 4.15 -3.45 -18.36
CA ARG A 175 3.35 -2.56 -19.20
C ARG A 175 2.67 -3.43 -20.25
N GLN A 176 1.44 -3.10 -20.61
CA GLN A 176 0.93 -3.54 -21.91
C GLN A 176 1.88 -2.95 -22.96
N ALA A 177 2.49 -3.82 -23.75
CA ALA A 177 3.11 -3.37 -24.99
C ALA A 177 1.95 -2.86 -25.84
N GLU A 178 1.95 -1.57 -26.15
CA GLU A 178 1.22 -1.11 -27.32
C GLU A 178 1.80 -1.90 -28.49
N GLU A 179 0.95 -2.49 -29.33
CA GLU A 179 1.36 -2.96 -30.65
C GLU A 179 1.80 -1.71 -31.42
N VAL A 180 3.03 -1.27 -31.18
CA VAL A 180 3.68 -0.29 -32.02
C VAL A 180 4.05 -1.06 -33.27
N ASP A 181 3.21 -0.99 -34.29
CA ASP A 181 3.62 -1.39 -35.62
C ASP A 181 4.79 -0.48 -36.02
N LEU A 182 6.00 -1.02 -35.96
CA LEU A 182 7.24 -0.29 -36.26
C LEU A 182 7.28 0.20 -37.72
N PHE A 183 6.29 -0.19 -38.54
CA PHE A 183 6.15 0.16 -39.95
C PHE A 183 4.85 0.88 -40.28
N SER A 184 3.99 1.21 -39.32
CA SER A 184 2.84 2.10 -39.57
C SER A 184 3.30 3.56 -39.57
N ASP A 185 3.01 4.29 -40.65
CA ASP A 185 3.13 5.76 -40.70
C ASP A 185 2.11 6.47 -39.78
N ASP A 186 1.30 5.72 -39.03
CA ASP A 186 0.37 6.26 -38.04
C ASP A 186 1.13 6.63 -36.76
N GLU A 187 1.28 7.94 -36.57
CA GLU A 187 2.02 8.59 -35.50
C GLU A 187 1.57 8.13 -34.09
N VAL A 188 2.54 7.61 -33.33
CA VAL A 188 2.88 7.90 -31.92
C VAL A 188 1.75 8.48 -31.05
N GLU A 189 1.40 7.77 -29.96
CA GLU A 189 0.62 8.19 -28.79
C GLU A 189 -0.50 9.22 -29.07
N GLU A 190 -1.77 8.85 -28.91
CA GLU A 190 -2.86 9.81 -28.69
C GLU A 190 -2.63 10.58 -27.37
N GLY A 191 -1.65 11.48 -27.37
CA GLY A 191 -1.47 12.50 -26.36
C GLY A 191 -2.71 13.37 -26.30
N THR A 192 -2.88 14.08 -25.19
CA THR A 192 -3.96 15.05 -25.07
C THR A 192 -3.80 16.11 -26.15
N GLN A 193 -4.66 16.07 -27.16
CA GLN A 193 -4.66 17.02 -28.27
C GLN A 193 -5.09 18.41 -27.76
N PRO A 194 -4.30 19.47 -27.96
CA PRO A 194 -4.69 20.82 -27.62
C PRO A 194 -5.96 21.23 -28.37
N ILE A 195 -6.85 21.96 -27.70
CA ILE A 195 -8.04 22.52 -28.36
C ILE A 195 -7.62 23.58 -29.39
N SER A 196 -8.12 23.46 -30.62
CA SER A 196 -7.92 24.49 -31.64
C SER A 196 -8.66 25.77 -31.26
N HIS A 197 -8.23 26.92 -31.80
CA HIS A 197 -8.93 28.17 -31.57
C HIS A 197 -10.39 28.13 -32.08
N GLU A 198 -10.62 27.48 -33.22
CA GLU A 198 -11.97 27.30 -33.80
C GLU A 198 -12.87 26.47 -32.89
N ASP A 199 -12.35 25.38 -32.32
CA ASP A 199 -13.12 24.51 -31.42
C ASP A 199 -13.39 25.19 -30.07
N TYR A 200 -12.46 26.02 -29.61
CA TYR A 200 -12.68 26.89 -28.46
C TYR A 200 -13.84 27.87 -28.72
N GLU A 201 -13.87 28.56 -29.86
CA GLU A 201 -14.99 29.46 -30.19
C GLU A 201 -16.32 28.71 -30.28
N ARG A 202 -16.33 27.51 -30.87
CA ARG A 202 -17.51 26.63 -30.93
C ARG A 202 -17.97 26.25 -29.52
N LEU A 203 -17.03 25.92 -28.62
CA LEU A 203 -17.31 25.60 -27.24
C LEU A 203 -17.95 26.78 -26.49
N ILE A 204 -17.42 27.99 -26.64
CA ILE A 204 -18.00 29.20 -26.00
C ILE A 204 -19.43 29.44 -26.49
N LYS A 205 -19.66 29.41 -27.82
CA LYS A 205 -21.02 29.55 -28.41
C LYS A 205 -22.00 28.48 -27.92
N TYR A 206 -21.51 27.27 -27.66
CA TYR A 206 -22.31 26.19 -27.08
C TYR A 206 -22.66 26.47 -25.61
N LEU A 207 -21.68 26.91 -24.82
CA LEU A 207 -21.85 27.21 -23.40
C LEU A 207 -22.76 28.42 -23.15
N GLU A 208 -22.76 29.43 -24.03
CA GLU A 208 -23.70 30.56 -23.97
C GLU A 208 -25.16 30.11 -23.93
N LYS A 209 -25.49 28.99 -24.57
CA LYS A 209 -26.86 28.45 -24.61
C LYS A 209 -27.14 27.46 -23.49
N LYS A 210 -26.12 26.75 -23.02
CA LYS A 210 -26.28 25.59 -22.12
C LYS A 210 -25.87 25.87 -20.68
N ASN A 211 -24.79 26.61 -20.48
CA ASN A 211 -24.25 26.93 -19.15
C ASN A 211 -23.38 28.21 -19.18
N PRO A 212 -24.01 29.40 -19.27
CA PRO A 212 -23.28 30.67 -19.30
C PRO A 212 -22.29 30.88 -18.15
N PRO A 213 -22.58 30.48 -16.89
CA PRO A 213 -21.64 30.62 -15.77
C PRO A 213 -20.29 29.90 -15.95
N ALA A 214 -20.23 28.84 -16.77
CA ALA A 214 -18.99 28.10 -17.01
C ALA A 214 -18.02 28.81 -17.96
N ILE A 215 -18.49 29.83 -18.70
CA ILE A 215 -17.69 30.55 -19.70
C ILE A 215 -16.50 31.24 -19.04
N LEU A 216 -16.75 32.03 -17.99
CA LEU A 216 -15.71 32.86 -17.36
C LEU A 216 -14.54 32.00 -16.81
N PRO A 217 -14.76 30.91 -16.05
CA PRO A 217 -13.68 30.01 -15.66
C PRO A 217 -12.93 29.41 -16.85
N ILE A 218 -13.62 29.01 -17.91
CA ILE A 218 -12.98 28.42 -19.10
C ILE A 218 -12.12 29.46 -19.82
N GLN A 219 -12.60 30.71 -19.94
CA GLN A 219 -11.83 31.80 -20.54
C GLN A 219 -10.56 32.11 -19.75
N ILE A 220 -10.68 32.23 -18.42
CA ILE A 220 -9.52 32.46 -17.55
C ILE A 220 -8.52 31.32 -17.69
N ALA A 221 -8.97 30.06 -17.63
CA ALA A 221 -8.08 28.90 -17.79
C ALA A 221 -7.39 28.88 -19.18
N TYR A 222 -8.13 29.22 -20.25
CA TYR A 222 -7.61 29.23 -21.62
C TYR A 222 -6.54 30.31 -21.82
N TYR A 223 -6.75 31.53 -21.31
CA TYR A 223 -5.83 32.64 -21.54
C TYR A 223 -4.69 32.74 -20.50
N ALA A 224 -4.95 32.36 -19.25
CA ALA A 224 -3.95 32.46 -18.18
C ALA A 224 -3.22 31.13 -17.89
N GLY A 225 -3.67 30.01 -18.48
CA GLY A 225 -3.08 28.70 -18.27
C GLY A 225 -3.27 28.15 -16.84
N LEU A 226 -4.23 28.69 -16.09
CA LEU A 226 -4.53 28.25 -14.73
C LEU A 226 -5.21 26.88 -14.74
N ARG A 227 -4.91 26.05 -13.75
CA ARG A 227 -5.63 24.79 -13.54
C ARG A 227 -7.08 25.10 -13.15
N ILE A 228 -7.98 24.15 -13.42
CA ILE A 228 -9.41 24.32 -13.11
C ILE A 228 -9.66 24.66 -11.63
N GLY A 229 -8.94 24.01 -10.71
CA GLY A 229 -9.06 24.28 -9.27
C GLY A 229 -8.54 25.66 -8.88
N GLU A 230 -7.46 26.13 -9.52
CA GLU A 230 -6.91 27.47 -9.31
C GLU A 230 -7.91 28.52 -9.81
N THR A 231 -8.46 28.29 -11.01
CA THR A 231 -9.44 29.20 -11.63
C THR A 231 -10.73 29.31 -10.83
N CYS A 232 -11.28 28.18 -10.36
CA CYS A 232 -12.49 28.17 -9.53
C CYS A 232 -12.24 28.69 -8.10
N GLY A 233 -10.99 28.72 -7.65
CA GLY A 233 -10.61 29.23 -6.34
C GLY A 233 -10.28 30.72 -6.31
N LEU A 234 -10.23 31.40 -7.48
CA LEU A 234 -9.92 32.81 -7.57
C LEU A 234 -10.93 33.67 -6.79
N THR A 235 -10.40 34.54 -5.96
CA THR A 235 -11.16 35.58 -5.27
C THR A 235 -10.74 36.96 -5.77
N TRP A 236 -11.57 37.98 -5.52
CA TRP A 236 -11.25 39.37 -5.89
C TRP A 236 -9.97 39.90 -5.22
N GLN A 237 -9.51 39.28 -4.12
CA GLN A 237 -8.27 39.66 -3.44
C GLN A 237 -7.03 39.19 -4.20
N ASP A 238 -7.18 38.16 -5.05
CA ASP A 238 -6.09 37.58 -5.84
C ASP A 238 -5.83 38.34 -7.15
N ILE A 239 -6.67 39.34 -7.47
CA ILE A 239 -6.65 40.06 -8.74
C ILE A 239 -6.24 41.52 -8.49
N ASN A 240 -5.08 41.91 -9.00
CA ASN A 240 -4.68 43.32 -9.07
C ASN A 240 -4.88 43.86 -10.48
N LEU A 241 -5.76 44.87 -10.63
CA LEU A 241 -6.05 45.55 -11.89
C LEU A 241 -5.44 46.97 -11.97
N GLU A 242 -4.76 47.41 -10.91
CA GLU A 242 -3.93 48.63 -10.90
C GLU A 242 -2.54 48.36 -11.47
#